data_AF-A0A7J4QTQ2-F1
#
_entry.id   AF-A0A7J4QTQ2-F1
#
_cell.length_a   1.000
_cell.length_b   1.000
_cell.length_c   1.000
_cell.angle_alpha   90.00
_cell.angle_beta   90.00
_cell.angle_gamma   90.00
#
_symmetry.space_group_name_H-M   'P 1'
#
loop_
_entity.id
_entity.type
_entity.pdbx_description
1 polymer ?
#
loop_
_entity_poly.entity_id
_entity_poly.type
_entity_poly.pdbx_seq_one_letter_code
_entity_poly.pdbx_strand_id
1 'polypeptide(L)'
;MWRKMLQQESEHQWLAISAFFVFIIIGAFFIKGTSHLPGIDLTENELGTDNRIMESHYIDKDNSFILTYIDGTYEFVSMNSGKMNKLIDSNSEYDASSISHVTTLDNDSVLISSLQSDVILIDGSNIFTFETNFGEDNFSVSNIEQSSSDSQQYLMITRESENQQSIRGFNSSGLTSSNTPNDENVNWQNLMHIG
;
A
#
# COMPACT_ATOMS: atom_id res chain seq x y z
N MET A 1 -46.08 22.25 40.16
CA MET A 1 -44.62 22.44 40.06
C MET A 1 -43.93 21.21 39.45
N TRP A 2 -44.16 20.01 40.00
CA TRP A 2 -43.62 18.72 39.52
C TRP A 2 -43.85 18.41 38.02
N ARG A 3 -45.05 18.66 37.47
CA ARG A 3 -45.34 18.44 36.04
C ARG A 3 -44.51 19.31 35.08
N LYS A 4 -44.18 20.55 35.46
CA LYS A 4 -43.33 21.43 34.63
C LYS A 4 -41.85 21.02 34.69
N MET A 5 -41.41 20.50 35.83
CA MET A 5 -40.06 19.93 36.00
C MET A 5 -39.87 18.66 35.17
N LEU A 6 -40.83 17.72 35.24
CA LEU A 6 -40.80 16.50 34.43
C LEU A 6 -40.84 16.77 32.93
N GLN A 7 -41.56 17.82 32.51
CA GLN A 7 -41.64 18.19 31.10
C GLN A 7 -40.30 18.75 30.59
N GLN A 8 -39.63 19.62 31.37
CA GLN A 8 -38.29 20.11 31.04
C GLN A 8 -37.23 19.00 31.01
N GLU A 9 -37.25 18.06 31.96
CA GLU A 9 -36.31 16.92 31.93
C GLU A 9 -36.54 16.02 30.70
N SER A 10 -37.80 15.79 30.31
CA SER A 10 -38.11 15.00 29.11
C SER A 10 -37.68 15.70 27.81
N GLU A 11 -37.80 17.03 27.72
CA GLU A 11 -37.37 17.80 26.54
C GLU A 11 -35.85 17.73 26.33
N HIS A 12 -35.07 17.76 27.42
CA HIS A 12 -33.62 17.58 27.34
C HIS A 12 -33.22 16.16 26.89
N GLN A 13 -33.96 15.14 27.32
CA GLN A 13 -33.72 13.76 26.87
C GLN A 13 -34.04 13.57 25.38
N TRP A 14 -35.15 14.13 24.89
CA TRP A 14 -35.50 14.08 23.47
C TRP A 14 -34.53 14.88 22.59
N LEU A 15 -34.03 16.00 23.08
CA LEU A 15 -32.97 16.77 22.42
C LEU A 15 -31.67 15.97 22.33
N ALA A 16 -31.26 15.33 23.43
CA ALA A 16 -30.05 14.52 23.47
C ALA A 16 -30.14 13.31 22.52
N ILE A 17 -31.29 12.63 22.46
CA ILE A 17 -31.54 11.54 21.51
C ILE A 17 -31.46 12.05 20.07
N SER A 18 -32.05 13.21 19.77
CA SER A 18 -32.01 13.78 18.42
C SER A 18 -30.59 14.18 18.01
N ALA A 19 -29.82 14.80 18.92
CA ALA A 19 -28.42 15.13 18.68
C ALA A 19 -27.57 13.86 18.47
N PHE A 20 -27.82 12.80 19.23
CA PHE A 20 -27.18 11.51 19.07
C PHE A 20 -27.47 10.87 17.69
N PHE A 21 -28.73 10.92 17.22
CA PHE A 21 -29.07 10.43 15.88
C PHE A 21 -28.39 11.23 14.76
N VAL A 22 -28.33 12.56 14.88
CA VAL A 22 -27.59 13.39 13.91
C VAL A 22 -26.11 13.01 13.90
N PHE A 23 -25.51 12.80 15.06
CA PHE A 23 -24.12 12.37 15.17
C PHE A 23 -23.89 10.98 14.56
N ILE A 24 -24.81 10.03 14.75
CA ILE A 24 -24.74 8.70 14.10
C ILE A 24 -24.83 8.84 12.59
N ILE A 25 -25.76 9.64 12.06
CA ILE A 25 -25.92 9.81 10.60
C ILE A 25 -24.65 10.42 10.01
N ILE A 26 -24.12 11.47 10.63
CA ILE A 26 -22.85 12.10 10.22
C ILE A 26 -21.73 11.06 10.29
N GLY A 27 -21.59 10.35 11.41
CA GLY A 27 -20.60 9.29 11.58
C GLY A 27 -20.71 8.19 10.52
N ALA A 28 -21.92 7.78 10.14
CA ALA A 28 -22.16 6.79 9.10
C ALA A 28 -21.76 7.31 7.70
N PHE A 29 -21.98 8.59 7.40
CA PHE A 29 -21.45 9.22 6.18
C PHE A 29 -19.91 9.26 6.18
N PHE A 30 -19.30 9.56 7.32
CA PHE A 30 -17.83 9.54 7.44
C PHE A 30 -17.27 8.12 7.29
N ILE A 31 -17.89 7.10 7.88
CA ILE A 31 -17.46 5.69 7.75
C ILE A 31 -17.65 5.16 6.33
N LYS A 32 -18.74 5.52 5.63
CA LYS A 32 -18.89 5.15 4.20
C LYS A 32 -17.83 5.80 3.31
N GLY A 33 -17.25 6.93 3.71
CA GLY A 33 -16.10 7.53 3.05
C GLY A 33 -14.77 6.80 3.30
N THR A 34 -14.71 5.87 4.25
CA THR A 34 -13.49 5.13 4.62
C THR A 34 -13.47 3.69 4.09
N SER A 35 -14.13 3.39 2.97
CA SER A 35 -14.12 2.06 2.31
C SER A 35 -12.74 1.55 1.85
N HIS A 36 -11.67 2.26 2.19
CA HIS A 36 -10.30 1.98 1.74
C HIS A 36 -9.38 1.58 2.91
N LEU A 37 -9.91 0.88 3.90
CA LEU A 37 -9.15 0.39 5.04
C LEU A 37 -8.50 -0.97 4.71
N PRO A 38 -7.17 -1.06 4.58
CA PRO A 38 -6.48 -2.33 4.43
C PRO A 38 -6.80 -3.23 5.63
N GLY A 39 -7.09 -4.52 5.37
CA GLY A 39 -7.43 -5.50 6.39
C GLY A 39 -8.91 -5.58 6.80
N ILE A 40 -9.82 -4.81 6.21
CA ILE A 40 -11.28 -5.03 6.37
C ILE A 40 -11.78 -5.92 5.22
N ASP A 41 -12.40 -7.04 5.61
CA ASP A 41 -13.21 -7.88 4.72
C ASP A 41 -14.51 -7.11 4.39
N LEU A 42 -14.46 -6.27 3.35
CA LEU A 42 -15.62 -5.55 2.86
C LEU A 42 -16.39 -6.48 1.93
N THR A 43 -17.56 -6.90 2.38
CA THR A 43 -18.52 -7.71 1.61
C THR A 43 -18.98 -7.05 0.30
N GLU A 44 -18.63 -5.77 0.07
CA GLU A 44 -18.78 -5.04 -1.19
C GLU A 44 -17.48 -4.29 -1.53
N ASN A 45 -16.41 -5.05 -1.79
CA ASN A 45 -15.16 -4.50 -2.31
C ASN A 45 -15.13 -4.56 -3.86
N GLU A 46 -14.31 -3.74 -4.49
CA GLU A 46 -14.07 -3.72 -5.95
C GLU A 46 -13.61 -5.09 -6.51
N LEU A 47 -13.11 -5.97 -5.64
CA LEU A 47 -12.68 -7.33 -5.97
C LEU A 47 -13.74 -8.41 -5.69
N GLY A 48 -14.87 -8.09 -5.07
CA GLY A 48 -15.91 -9.07 -4.69
C GLY A 48 -15.77 -9.61 -3.26
N THR A 49 -16.63 -10.58 -2.90
CA THR A 49 -16.88 -11.02 -1.51
C THR A 49 -15.82 -11.92 -0.89
N ASP A 50 -14.97 -12.54 -1.71
CA ASP A 50 -14.03 -13.58 -1.26
C ASP A 50 -12.57 -13.07 -1.21
N ASN A 51 -12.37 -11.79 -1.54
CA ASN A 51 -11.07 -11.16 -1.63
C ASN A 51 -10.77 -10.31 -0.40
N ARG A 52 -9.69 -10.65 0.32
CA ARG A 52 -9.16 -9.78 1.37
C ARG A 52 -8.13 -8.83 0.78
N ILE A 53 -8.31 -7.52 0.93
CA ILE A 53 -7.26 -6.54 0.56
C ILE A 53 -6.18 -6.53 1.64
N MET A 54 -4.95 -6.78 1.22
CA MET A 54 -3.75 -6.69 2.06
C MET A 54 -3.12 -5.30 1.95
N GLU A 55 -2.97 -4.82 0.72
CA GLU A 55 -2.42 -3.50 0.41
C GLU A 55 -3.11 -2.96 -0.85
N SER A 56 -3.30 -1.64 -0.91
CA SER A 56 -3.89 -0.98 -2.07
C SER A 56 -3.19 0.34 -2.34
N HIS A 57 -2.78 0.56 -3.59
CA HIS A 57 -2.15 1.76 -4.07
C HIS A 57 -3.04 2.36 -5.18
N TYR A 58 -3.64 3.52 -4.92
CA TYR A 58 -4.55 4.18 -5.87
C TYR A 58 -3.78 5.26 -6.63
N ILE A 59 -3.76 5.17 -7.96
CA ILE A 59 -3.24 6.23 -8.83
C ILE A 59 -4.29 7.31 -8.99
N ASP A 60 -5.53 6.90 -9.29
CA ASP A 60 -6.69 7.78 -9.36
C ASP A 60 -7.97 7.04 -8.95
N LYS A 61 -9.14 7.64 -9.22
CA LYS A 61 -10.44 7.09 -8.86
C LYS A 61 -10.83 5.82 -9.61
N ASP A 62 -10.24 5.58 -10.78
CA ASP A 62 -10.54 4.46 -11.67
C ASP A 62 -9.36 3.47 -11.77
N ASN A 63 -8.15 3.89 -11.38
CA ASN A 63 -6.92 3.11 -11.51
C ASN A 63 -6.25 2.82 -10.16
N SER A 64 -6.08 1.54 -9.84
CA SER A 64 -5.42 1.11 -8.61
C SER A 64 -4.64 -0.19 -8.78
N PHE A 65 -3.71 -0.43 -7.87
CA PHE A 65 -2.96 -1.68 -7.72
C PHE A 65 -3.28 -2.26 -6.35
N ILE A 66 -3.60 -3.54 -6.30
CA ILE A 66 -4.11 -4.18 -5.09
C ILE A 66 -3.38 -5.50 -4.88
N LEU A 67 -2.76 -5.65 -3.71
CA LEU A 67 -2.36 -6.94 -3.18
C LEU A 67 -3.55 -7.54 -2.44
N THR A 68 -4.02 -8.69 -2.91
CA THR A 68 -5.15 -9.39 -2.33
C THR A 68 -4.79 -10.79 -1.90
N TYR A 69 -5.53 -11.32 -0.92
CA TYR A 69 -5.46 -12.70 -0.47
C TYR A 69 -6.80 -13.38 -0.73
N ILE A 70 -6.78 -14.43 -1.54
CA ILE A 70 -7.95 -15.20 -1.98
C ILE A 70 -7.61 -16.69 -1.99
N ASP A 71 -8.51 -17.53 -1.46
CA ASP A 71 -8.41 -18.99 -1.49
C ASP A 71 -7.03 -19.56 -1.06
N GLY A 72 -6.40 -18.92 -0.07
CA GLY A 72 -5.10 -19.36 0.44
C GLY A 72 -3.88 -18.74 -0.25
N THR A 73 -4.08 -17.93 -1.28
CA THR A 73 -3.03 -17.43 -2.18
C THR A 73 -3.01 -15.91 -2.23
N TYR A 74 -1.82 -15.32 -2.37
CA TYR A 74 -1.66 -13.89 -2.63
C TYR A 74 -1.69 -13.62 -4.13
N GLU A 75 -2.43 -12.59 -4.55
CA GLU A 75 -2.46 -12.12 -5.93
C GLU A 75 -2.21 -10.61 -5.96
N PHE A 76 -1.43 -10.15 -6.92
CA PHE A 76 -1.26 -8.72 -7.21
C PHE A 76 -2.03 -8.38 -8.48
N VAL A 77 -2.99 -7.46 -8.36
CA VAL A 77 -3.93 -7.11 -9.44
C VAL A 77 -3.89 -5.61 -9.72
N SER A 78 -4.14 -5.25 -10.97
CA SER A 78 -4.48 -3.88 -11.36
C SER A 78 -5.97 -3.75 -11.59
N MET A 79 -6.56 -2.68 -11.09
CA MET A 79 -7.89 -2.22 -11.45
C MET A 79 -7.74 -1.06 -12.41
N ASN A 80 -8.41 -1.14 -13.57
CA ASN A 80 -8.48 -0.04 -14.52
C ASN A 80 -9.92 0.14 -14.99
N SER A 81 -10.55 1.25 -14.58
CA SER A 81 -11.94 1.58 -14.91
C SER A 81 -12.92 0.44 -14.62
N GLY A 82 -12.76 -0.21 -13.46
CA GLY A 82 -13.57 -1.35 -13.03
C GLY A 82 -13.25 -2.69 -13.71
N LYS A 83 -12.20 -2.75 -14.54
CA LYS A 83 -11.66 -4.01 -15.08
C LYS A 83 -10.46 -4.44 -14.25
N MET A 84 -10.56 -5.62 -13.67
CA MET A 84 -9.45 -6.28 -12.98
C MET A 84 -8.56 -7.00 -14.00
N ASN A 85 -7.25 -6.83 -13.85
CA ASN A 85 -6.22 -7.61 -14.54
C ASN A 85 -5.22 -8.16 -13.52
N LYS A 86 -5.00 -9.48 -13.54
CA LYS A 86 -4.03 -10.13 -12.66
C LYS A 86 -2.62 -9.92 -13.21
N LEU A 87 -1.74 -9.38 -12.36
CA LEU A 87 -0.35 -9.09 -12.72
C LEU A 87 0.58 -10.18 -12.18
N ILE A 88 0.36 -10.60 -10.93
CA ILE A 88 1.09 -11.69 -10.28
C ILE A 88 0.08 -12.61 -9.61
N ASP A 89 0.08 -13.89 -9.95
CA ASP A 89 -0.80 -14.92 -9.37
C ASP A 89 -0.04 -16.25 -9.13
N SER A 90 -0.76 -17.30 -8.72
CA SER A 90 -0.18 -18.63 -8.46
C SER A 90 0.55 -19.29 -9.65
N ASN A 91 0.28 -18.84 -10.87
CA ASN A 91 0.94 -19.34 -12.09
C ASN A 91 2.09 -18.44 -12.55
N SER A 92 2.27 -17.27 -11.91
CA SER A 92 3.39 -16.38 -12.18
C SER A 92 4.69 -16.97 -11.64
N GLU A 93 5.82 -16.59 -12.24
CA GLU A 93 7.15 -16.93 -11.70
C GLU A 93 7.45 -16.23 -10.37
N TYR A 94 6.68 -15.19 -10.04
CA TYR A 94 6.85 -14.36 -8.86
C TYR A 94 5.80 -14.66 -7.79
N ASP A 95 6.23 -14.62 -6.54
CA ASP A 95 5.34 -14.80 -5.39
C ASP A 95 4.83 -13.45 -4.89
N ALA A 96 3.54 -13.17 -5.10
CA ALA A 96 2.90 -11.95 -4.62
C ALA A 96 2.96 -11.81 -3.08
N SER A 97 3.12 -12.90 -2.32
CA SER A 97 3.26 -12.85 -0.86
C SER A 97 4.56 -12.19 -0.40
N SER A 98 5.54 -12.09 -1.31
CA SER A 98 6.84 -11.48 -1.04
C SER A 98 6.86 -9.97 -1.24
N ILE A 99 5.79 -9.37 -1.81
CA ILE A 99 5.71 -7.93 -2.04
C ILE A 99 5.83 -7.18 -0.71
N SER A 100 6.77 -6.24 -0.64
CA SER A 100 7.07 -5.45 0.55
C SER A 100 6.59 -4.01 0.44
N HIS A 101 6.66 -3.43 -0.76
CA HIS A 101 6.26 -2.04 -1.01
C HIS A 101 5.87 -1.84 -2.47
N VAL A 102 4.91 -0.93 -2.69
CA VAL A 102 4.43 -0.53 -4.01
C VAL A 102 4.42 0.99 -4.08
N THR A 103 5.08 1.55 -5.09
CA THR A 103 5.09 3.00 -5.36
C THR A 103 4.81 3.28 -6.84
N THR A 104 4.25 4.46 -7.12
CA THR A 104 3.99 4.95 -8.48
C THR A 104 5.06 5.96 -8.86
N LEU A 105 5.62 5.79 -10.05
CA LEU A 105 6.61 6.69 -10.64
C LEU A 105 5.92 7.85 -11.37
N ASP A 106 6.67 8.92 -11.67
CA ASP A 106 6.14 10.13 -12.34
C ASP A 106 5.51 9.86 -13.73
N ASN A 107 5.82 8.73 -14.35
CA ASN A 107 5.28 8.29 -15.64
C ASN A 107 4.09 7.32 -15.51
N ASP A 108 3.46 7.23 -14.33
CA ASP A 108 2.36 6.32 -13.97
C ASP A 108 2.72 4.82 -13.99
N SER A 109 4.01 4.47 -14.19
CA SER A 109 4.47 3.09 -14.01
C SER A 109 4.63 2.77 -12.52
N VAL A 110 4.54 1.48 -12.19
CA VAL A 110 4.55 1.02 -10.80
C VAL A 110 5.82 0.25 -10.49
N LEU A 111 6.47 0.62 -9.40
CA LEU A 111 7.66 -0.05 -8.89
C LEU A 111 7.30 -0.83 -7.62
N ILE A 112 7.69 -2.09 -7.61
CA ILE A 112 7.38 -3.04 -6.56
C ILE A 112 8.69 -3.57 -6.01
N SER A 113 8.90 -3.41 -4.71
CA SER A 113 9.95 -4.16 -4.03
C SER A 113 9.39 -5.45 -3.45
N SER A 114 10.21 -6.49 -3.47
CA SER A 114 9.95 -7.74 -2.77
C SER A 114 10.89 -7.86 -1.57
N LEU A 115 10.48 -8.61 -0.55
CA LEU A 115 11.36 -9.12 0.50
C LEU A 115 12.38 -10.14 -0.04
N GLN A 116 12.25 -10.53 -1.30
CA GLN A 116 13.30 -11.18 -2.09
C GLN A 116 14.30 -10.13 -2.59
N SER A 117 15.29 -10.56 -3.36
CA SER A 117 16.36 -9.70 -3.87
C SER A 117 16.08 -9.19 -5.27
N ASP A 118 14.83 -8.81 -5.51
CA ASP A 118 14.31 -8.39 -6.80
C ASP A 118 13.41 -7.16 -6.66
N VAL A 119 13.44 -6.34 -7.72
CA VAL A 119 12.54 -5.20 -7.93
C VAL A 119 11.80 -5.41 -9.24
N ILE A 120 10.49 -5.21 -9.22
CA ILE A 120 9.63 -5.36 -10.40
C ILE A 120 9.10 -3.99 -10.81
N LEU A 121 9.26 -3.65 -12.08
CA LEU A 121 8.69 -2.46 -12.71
C LEU A 121 7.57 -2.88 -13.66
N ILE A 122 6.39 -2.31 -13.46
CA ILE A 122 5.21 -2.52 -14.30
C ILE A 122 4.93 -1.24 -15.06
N ASP A 123 5.11 -1.29 -16.39
CA ASP A 123 4.83 -0.19 -17.31
C ASP A 123 3.74 -0.63 -18.30
N GLY A 124 2.51 -0.25 -17.98
CA GLY A 124 1.31 -0.68 -18.71
C GLY A 124 1.13 -2.20 -18.63
N SER A 125 1.37 -2.89 -19.74
CA SER A 125 1.31 -4.36 -19.81
C SER A 125 2.67 -5.05 -19.76
N ASN A 126 3.76 -4.28 -19.71
CA ASN A 126 5.11 -4.82 -19.64
C ASN A 126 5.54 -4.97 -18.18
N ILE A 127 6.15 -6.11 -17.87
CA ILE A 127 6.74 -6.39 -16.57
C ILE A 127 8.25 -6.53 -16.78
N PHE A 128 9.03 -5.71 -16.07
CA PHE A 128 10.48 -5.77 -16.06
C PHE A 128 10.93 -6.15 -14.66
N THR A 129 11.90 -7.05 -14.56
CA THR A 129 12.46 -7.49 -13.29
C THR A 129 13.93 -7.16 -13.26
N PHE A 130 14.37 -6.63 -12.14
CA PHE A 130 15.76 -6.27 -11.89
C PHE A 130 16.22 -6.99 -10.64
N GLU A 131 17.27 -7.80 -10.79
CA GLU A 131 17.99 -8.38 -9.67
C GLU A 131 18.67 -7.25 -8.89
N THR A 132 18.59 -7.29 -7.56
CA THR A 132 19.22 -6.28 -6.71
C THR A 132 20.51 -6.76 -6.07
N ASN A 133 20.67 -8.08 -5.88
CA ASN A 133 21.88 -8.65 -5.31
C ASN A 133 22.88 -9.01 -6.41
N PHE A 134 24.08 -8.43 -6.35
CA PHE A 134 25.14 -8.73 -7.31
C PHE A 134 26.35 -9.34 -6.59
N GLY A 135 26.83 -10.48 -7.07
CA GLY A 135 28.03 -11.12 -6.54
C GLY A 135 27.84 -11.66 -5.10
N GLU A 136 28.44 -10.98 -4.12
CA GLU A 136 28.37 -11.36 -2.69
C GLU A 136 27.32 -10.55 -1.90
N ASP A 137 26.60 -9.64 -2.53
CA ASP A 137 25.52 -8.90 -1.88
C ASP A 137 24.41 -9.86 -1.40
N ASN A 138 23.94 -9.63 -0.17
CA ASN A 138 22.82 -10.37 0.42
C ASN A 138 21.94 -9.45 1.25
N PHE A 139 20.91 -8.90 0.62
CA PHE A 139 19.91 -8.08 1.29
C PHE A 139 18.52 -8.29 0.68
N SER A 140 17.50 -7.86 1.42
CA SER A 140 16.13 -7.71 0.93
C SER A 140 15.79 -6.23 0.74
N VAL A 141 14.91 -5.90 -0.20
CA VAL A 141 14.44 -4.52 -0.39
C VAL A 141 13.14 -4.31 0.39
N SER A 142 13.17 -3.44 1.40
CA SER A 142 11.96 -3.13 2.19
C SER A 142 11.20 -1.94 1.66
N ASN A 143 11.85 -1.05 0.91
CA ASN A 143 11.23 0.12 0.31
C ASN A 143 12.06 0.57 -0.90
N ILE A 144 11.40 1.16 -1.89
CA ILE A 144 12.06 1.71 -3.07
C ILE A 144 11.27 2.91 -3.58
N GLU A 145 11.96 3.95 -4.01
CA GLU A 145 11.34 5.21 -4.43
C GLU A 145 12.17 5.91 -5.52
N GLN A 146 11.49 6.66 -6.38
CA GLN A 146 12.14 7.49 -7.41
C GLN A 146 13.02 8.57 -6.78
N SER A 147 14.27 8.67 -7.25
CA SER A 147 15.20 9.69 -6.73
C SER A 147 15.08 11.03 -7.47
N SER A 148 14.67 11.03 -8.73
CA SER A 148 14.56 12.23 -9.57
C SER A 148 13.52 12.06 -10.67
N SER A 149 12.90 13.17 -11.08
CA SER A 149 11.93 13.20 -12.18
C SER A 149 12.49 12.82 -13.55
N ASP A 150 13.81 12.81 -13.69
CA ASP A 150 14.51 12.34 -14.88
C ASP A 150 15.21 11.02 -14.57
N SER A 151 14.99 10.02 -15.42
CA SER A 151 15.66 8.70 -15.46
C SER A 151 15.33 7.70 -14.33
N GLN A 152 15.46 6.40 -14.67
CA GLN A 152 15.27 5.21 -13.84
C GLN A 152 16.29 5.13 -12.68
N GLN A 153 16.33 6.17 -11.84
CA GLN A 153 17.18 6.29 -10.67
C GLN A 153 16.32 6.17 -9.44
N TYR A 154 16.66 5.21 -8.60
CA TYR A 154 15.89 4.86 -7.43
C TYR A 154 16.77 4.89 -6.19
N LEU A 155 16.15 5.22 -5.07
CA LEU A 155 16.70 4.99 -3.75
C LEU A 155 15.95 3.82 -3.12
N MET A 156 16.67 2.92 -2.48
CA MET A 156 16.14 1.75 -1.81
C MET A 156 16.48 1.81 -0.33
N ILE A 157 15.55 1.40 0.52
CA ILE A 157 15.87 0.93 1.86
C ILE A 157 16.10 -0.58 1.76
N THR A 158 17.30 -1.00 2.10
CA THR A 158 17.71 -2.41 2.13
C THR A 158 17.85 -2.89 3.55
N ARG A 159 17.56 -4.18 3.76
CA ARG A 159 17.77 -4.86 5.04
C ARG A 159 18.86 -5.92 4.87
N GLU A 160 20.00 -5.64 5.48
CA GLU A 160 21.24 -6.44 5.41
C GLU A 160 21.22 -7.54 6.50
N SER A 161 20.62 -7.26 7.65
CA SER A 161 20.34 -8.22 8.72
C SER A 161 19.12 -7.79 9.55
N GLU A 162 18.75 -8.54 10.59
CA GLU A 162 17.56 -8.22 11.42
C GLU A 162 17.61 -6.81 12.02
N ASN A 163 18.79 -6.32 12.39
CA ASN A 163 18.96 -5.03 13.08
C ASN A 163 19.73 -4.00 12.24
N GLN A 164 19.93 -4.29 10.95
CA GLN A 164 20.79 -3.50 10.09
C GLN A 164 20.08 -3.20 8.78
N GLN A 165 19.74 -1.92 8.61
CA GLN A 165 19.21 -1.37 7.38
C GLN A 165 20.18 -0.39 6.77
N SER A 166 20.03 -0.15 5.48
CA SER A 166 20.85 0.78 4.73
C SER A 166 20.03 1.44 3.63
N ILE A 167 20.57 2.54 3.08
CA ILE A 167 20.04 3.15 1.87
C ILE A 167 21.02 2.85 0.73
N ARG A 168 20.49 2.46 -0.42
CA ARG A 168 21.27 2.19 -1.65
C ARG A 168 20.64 2.90 -2.84
N GLY A 169 21.48 3.38 -3.74
CA GLY A 169 21.06 3.81 -5.06
C GLY A 169 20.92 2.62 -6.01
N PHE A 170 19.95 2.68 -6.91
CA PHE A 170 19.63 1.63 -7.87
C PHE A 170 19.19 2.22 -9.21
N ASN A 171 19.48 1.50 -10.30
CA ASN A 171 18.92 1.78 -11.62
C ASN A 171 18.78 0.48 -12.44
N SER A 172 18.33 0.58 -13.68
CA SER A 172 18.19 -0.57 -14.60
C SER A 172 19.50 -1.31 -14.92
N SER A 173 20.67 -0.75 -14.58
CA SER A 173 21.98 -1.40 -14.72
C SER A 173 22.47 -2.04 -13.42
N GLY A 174 21.72 -1.92 -12.32
CA GLY A 174 22.02 -2.49 -11.01
C GLY A 174 22.26 -1.44 -9.92
N LEU A 175 23.04 -1.81 -8.91
CA LEU A 175 23.38 -0.94 -7.78
C LEU A 175 24.27 0.23 -8.22
N THR A 176 23.89 1.45 -7.83
CA THR A 176 24.62 2.68 -8.16
C THR A 176 25.38 3.26 -6.97
N SER A 177 25.12 2.77 -5.76
CA SER A 177 25.87 3.13 -4.55
C SER A 177 26.09 1.93 -3.63
N SER A 178 27.08 2.05 -2.75
CA SER A 178 27.23 1.17 -1.59
C SER A 178 26.12 1.43 -0.56
N ASN A 179 26.00 0.55 0.43
CA ASN A 179 25.09 0.67 1.56
C ASN A 179 25.48 1.82 2.51
N THR A 180 24.61 2.82 2.66
CA THR A 180 24.82 3.95 3.59
C THR A 180 23.50 4.55 4.05
N PRO A 181 23.36 5.12 5.27
CA PRO A 181 24.14 4.80 6.45
C PRO A 181 23.85 3.36 6.88
N ASN A 182 24.85 2.70 7.44
CA ASN A 182 24.78 1.29 7.82
C ASN A 182 24.90 1.16 9.34
N ASP A 183 24.00 1.85 10.05
CA ASP A 183 23.99 1.91 11.51
C ASP A 183 23.07 0.84 12.08
N GLU A 184 23.60 0.07 13.04
CA GLU A 184 22.78 -0.90 13.79
C GLU A 184 21.70 -0.17 14.60
N ASN A 185 20.50 -0.75 14.63
CA ASN A 185 19.33 -0.22 15.35
C ASN A 185 18.73 1.07 14.79
N VAL A 186 19.11 1.50 13.59
CA VAL A 186 18.36 2.49 12.82
C VAL A 186 17.36 1.75 11.94
N ASN A 187 16.07 2.09 12.07
CA ASN A 187 14.99 1.47 11.32
C ASN A 187 14.29 2.51 10.43
N TRP A 188 14.76 2.63 9.20
CA TRP A 188 14.14 3.41 8.13
C TRP A 188 12.80 2.80 7.75
N GLN A 189 11.73 3.60 7.88
CA GLN A 189 10.38 3.13 7.60
C GLN A 189 9.95 3.36 6.15
N ASN A 190 10.37 4.47 5.54
CA ASN A 190 9.87 4.87 4.23
C ASN A 190 10.83 5.82 3.52
N LEU A 191 10.79 5.81 2.19
CA LEU A 191 11.32 6.86 1.32
C LEU A 191 10.15 7.59 0.67
N MET A 192 10.35 8.85 0.31
CA MET A 192 9.34 9.65 -0.38
C MET A 192 10.02 10.56 -1.38
N HIS A 193 9.59 10.47 -2.65
CA HIS A 193 9.94 11.44 -3.66
C HIS A 193 9.17 12.74 -3.40
N ILE A 194 9.88 13.86 -3.30
CA ILE A 194 9.27 15.18 -3.17
C ILE A 194 9.49 15.91 -4.50
N GLY A 195 8.49 15.83 -5.37
CA GLY A 195 8.39 16.58 -6.63
C GLY A 195 7.83 17.99 -6.43
#